data_AF-A0A1Q3WX48-F1
#
_entry.id   AF-A0A1Q3WX48-F1
#
_cell.length_a   1.000
_cell.length_b   1.000
_cell.length_c   1.000
_cell.angle_alpha   90.00
_cell.angle_beta   90.00
_cell.angle_gamma   90.00
#
_symmetry.space_group_name_H-M   'P 1'
#
loop_
_entity.id
_entity.type
_entity.pdbx_description
1 polymer ?
#
loop_
_entity_poly.entity_id
_entity_poly.type
_entity_poly.pdbx_seq_one_letter_code
_entity_poly.pdbx_strand_id
1 'polypeptide(L)'
;MLRGPVCILLCLVSSFCAIAQPLAAYVDIQNQVMVWDKGMIRKIDYLPPVLMKVGRSAIPYLDNSRAFKIYYGGGTKEINIGFTNAFFVSDNLVAYLNAKALNVFDRGTAKRLTNICDEYYLADSVLLYLDGQRREYRVYYEGQTYQIEGFIPDSTLPSIKVSDNIVAFDNFAGLFRIFYHGAVIPQEDYPVSSFDAGRNTVAYVDANRQFKIFHNGQNFVVEDYPPQSYTVGDNLVAYVSSDGYFKIFYQDSIRNLGFFQPIYQVGDNVVGYRDPSGYFKAFYKGDITDLENYYPDNYVIQYNSIAYINKAGTLRMFTEGEAYDVTNATLSNWEMHYDVLKYQIGQNIFRVFYKGRDY
;
A
#
# COMPACT_ATOMS: atom_id res chain seq x y z
N MET A 1 44.75 -0.30 46.78
CA MET A 1 43.64 -0.89 45.99
C MET A 1 43.06 0.21 45.11
N LEU A 2 43.57 0.37 43.89
CA LEU A 2 43.05 1.34 42.92
C LEU A 2 41.97 0.67 42.08
N ARG A 3 40.74 1.18 42.16
CA ARG A 3 39.62 0.81 41.28
C ARG A 3 39.75 1.60 39.98
N GLY A 4 40.00 0.91 38.86
CA GLY A 4 39.94 1.50 37.52
C GLY A 4 38.49 1.66 37.05
N PRO A 5 38.16 2.69 36.24
CA PRO A 5 36.83 2.83 35.68
C PRO A 5 36.66 1.89 34.48
N VAL A 6 35.60 1.07 34.53
CA VAL A 6 35.14 0.25 33.40
C VAL A 6 34.33 1.16 32.47
N CYS A 7 34.87 1.50 31.30
CA CYS A 7 34.12 2.13 30.22
C CYS A 7 33.21 1.07 29.58
N ILE A 8 31.91 1.16 29.82
CA ILE A 8 30.90 0.38 29.09
C ILE A 8 30.66 1.10 27.76
N LEU A 9 31.14 0.51 26.67
CA LEU A 9 30.87 0.95 25.31
C LEU A 9 29.43 0.54 24.95
N LEU A 10 28.50 1.51 24.96
CA LEU A 10 27.12 1.31 24.54
C LEU A 10 27.09 1.24 23.00
N CYS A 11 27.08 0.03 22.43
CA CYS A 11 26.83 -0.15 21.01
C CYS A 11 25.35 0.16 20.71
N LEU A 12 25.08 1.39 20.26
CA LEU A 12 23.84 1.76 19.57
C LEU A 12 23.77 0.94 18.26
N VAL A 13 23.03 -0.16 18.30
CA VAL A 13 22.60 -0.86 17.08
C VAL A 13 21.51 -0.01 16.45
N SER A 14 21.91 0.92 15.58
CA SER A 14 20.97 1.59 14.69
C SER A 14 20.43 0.55 13.71
N SER A 15 19.21 0.08 13.93
CA SER A 15 18.46 -0.71 12.96
C SER A 15 18.25 0.13 11.71
N PHE A 16 19.14 -0.03 10.72
CA PHE A 16 18.91 0.49 9.38
C PHE A 16 17.74 -0.29 8.79
N CYS A 17 16.54 0.31 8.85
CA CYS A 17 15.43 -0.13 8.03
C CYS A 17 15.82 0.19 6.58
N ALA A 18 16.34 -0.81 5.87
CA ALA A 18 16.63 -0.66 4.46
C ALA A 18 15.29 -0.47 3.74
N ILE A 19 14.92 0.78 3.49
CA ILE A 19 13.75 1.10 2.67
C ILE A 19 14.05 0.52 1.30
N ALA A 20 13.33 -0.55 0.93
CA ALA A 20 13.41 -1.10 -0.41
C ALA A 20 13.00 -0.01 -1.40
N GLN A 21 13.87 0.26 -2.38
CA GLN A 21 13.49 1.11 -3.49
C GLN A 21 12.46 0.37 -4.33
N PRO A 22 11.41 1.06 -4.81
CA PRO A 22 10.40 0.46 -5.67
C PRO A 22 11.04 -0.16 -6.92
N LEU A 23 10.41 -1.20 -7.45
CA LEU A 23 10.84 -1.89 -8.67
C LEU A 23 9.94 -1.50 -9.84
N ALA A 24 10.45 -1.66 -11.06
CA ALA A 24 9.62 -1.66 -12.26
C ALA A 24 10.03 -2.82 -13.17
N ALA A 25 9.07 -3.34 -13.94
CA ALA A 25 9.30 -4.42 -14.88
C ALA A 25 8.57 -4.21 -16.21
N TYR A 26 9.16 -4.72 -17.28
CA TYR A 26 8.55 -4.75 -18.60
C TYR A 26 9.09 -5.93 -19.42
N VAL A 27 8.36 -6.26 -20.48
CA VAL A 27 8.83 -7.17 -21.52
C VAL A 27 9.28 -6.30 -22.69
N ASP A 28 10.53 -6.47 -23.13
CA ASP A 28 11.06 -5.72 -24.25
C ASP A 28 10.61 -6.30 -25.61
N ILE A 29 11.08 -5.68 -26.69
CA ILE A 29 10.71 -6.07 -28.06
C ILE A 29 11.34 -7.40 -28.50
N GLN A 30 12.36 -7.88 -27.78
CA GLN A 30 12.96 -9.19 -27.94
C GLN A 30 12.27 -10.25 -27.08
N ASN A 31 11.14 -9.91 -26.44
CA ASN A 31 10.39 -10.74 -25.50
C ASN A 31 11.18 -11.13 -24.24
N GLN A 32 12.17 -10.32 -23.86
CA GLN A 32 12.98 -10.52 -22.66
C GLN A 32 12.34 -9.78 -21.49
N VAL A 33 12.41 -10.38 -20.31
CA VAL A 33 11.89 -9.75 -19.09
C VAL A 33 12.96 -8.86 -18.50
N MET A 34 12.66 -7.57 -18.45
CA MET A 34 13.53 -6.52 -17.96
C MET A 34 13.00 -6.01 -16.61
N VAL A 35 13.91 -5.84 -15.66
CA VAL A 35 13.62 -5.25 -14.34
C VAL A 35 14.53 -4.06 -14.12
N TRP A 36 13.93 -2.94 -13.74
CA TRP A 36 14.63 -1.82 -13.17
C TRP A 36 14.69 -1.98 -11.66
N ASP A 37 15.92 -2.02 -11.12
CA ASP A 37 16.22 -2.15 -9.69
C ASP A 37 17.38 -1.21 -9.35
N LYS A 38 17.11 -0.20 -8.53
CA LYS A 38 18.09 0.79 -8.05
C LYS A 38 18.87 1.47 -9.17
N GLY A 39 18.18 1.94 -10.19
CA GLY A 39 18.79 2.66 -11.31
C GLY A 39 19.47 1.77 -12.36
N MET A 40 19.44 0.45 -12.19
CA MET A 40 19.98 -0.51 -13.17
C MET A 40 18.85 -1.29 -13.82
N ILE A 41 18.88 -1.37 -15.15
CA ILE A 41 18.00 -2.26 -15.90
C ILE A 41 18.72 -3.60 -16.09
N ARG A 42 18.07 -4.69 -15.70
CA ARG A 42 18.59 -6.05 -15.76
C ARG A 42 17.62 -6.93 -16.53
N LYS A 43 18.18 -7.81 -17.37
CA LYS A 43 17.42 -8.93 -17.91
C LYS A 43 17.33 -10.04 -16.87
N ILE A 44 16.12 -10.48 -16.57
CA ILE A 44 15.86 -11.52 -15.57
C ILE A 44 15.32 -12.82 -16.18
N ASP A 45 14.78 -12.76 -17.40
CA ASP A 45 14.33 -13.94 -18.15
C ASP A 45 14.40 -13.68 -19.67
N TYR A 46 14.51 -14.74 -20.46
CA TYR A 46 14.69 -14.66 -21.92
C TYR A 46 13.39 -14.75 -22.70
N LEU A 47 12.33 -15.19 -22.05
CA LEU A 47 11.03 -15.47 -22.65
C LEU A 47 9.93 -14.76 -21.86
N PRO A 48 8.82 -14.39 -22.53
CA PRO A 48 7.78 -13.61 -21.89
C PRO A 48 7.08 -14.47 -20.83
N PRO A 49 6.74 -13.88 -19.67
CA PRO A 49 6.07 -14.61 -18.60
C PRO A 49 4.60 -14.86 -18.98
N VAL A 50 4.04 -15.94 -18.46
CA VAL A 50 2.59 -16.19 -18.54
C VAL A 50 1.84 -15.15 -17.71
N LEU A 51 2.40 -14.78 -16.56
CA LEU A 51 1.84 -13.78 -15.67
C LEU A 51 2.98 -13.14 -14.86
N MET A 52 2.92 -11.82 -14.66
CA MET A 52 3.88 -11.07 -13.87
C MET A 52 3.15 -9.98 -13.08
N LYS A 53 3.53 -9.78 -11.82
CA LYS A 53 3.06 -8.66 -10.99
C LYS A 53 4.26 -7.94 -10.39
N VAL A 54 4.16 -6.63 -10.23
CA VAL A 54 5.24 -5.79 -9.71
C VAL A 54 4.83 -5.29 -8.32
N GLY A 55 5.59 -5.68 -7.30
CA GLY A 55 5.53 -5.09 -5.97
C GLY A 55 6.71 -4.16 -5.72
N ARG A 56 6.73 -3.51 -4.55
CA ARG A 56 7.80 -2.57 -4.21
C ARG A 56 9.15 -3.26 -4.04
N SER A 57 9.20 -4.44 -3.42
CA SER A 57 10.47 -5.14 -3.13
C SER A 57 10.66 -6.45 -3.90
N ALA A 58 9.61 -6.97 -4.53
CA ALA A 58 9.64 -8.25 -5.23
C ALA A 58 8.79 -8.22 -6.51
N ILE A 59 9.18 -9.04 -7.49
CA ILE A 59 8.41 -9.26 -8.72
C ILE A 59 8.18 -10.77 -8.85
N PRO A 60 7.02 -11.30 -8.41
CA PRO A 60 6.63 -12.67 -8.70
C PRO A 60 6.12 -12.81 -10.14
N TYR A 61 6.50 -13.90 -10.77
CA TYR A 61 6.05 -14.24 -12.12
C TYR A 61 6.03 -15.74 -12.37
N LEU A 62 5.18 -16.15 -13.32
CA LEU A 62 5.20 -17.47 -13.93
C LEU A 62 5.93 -17.36 -15.25
N ASP A 63 7.02 -18.09 -15.42
CA ASP A 63 7.70 -18.16 -16.70
C ASP A 63 6.90 -19.00 -17.72
N ASN A 64 7.41 -19.08 -18.95
CA ASN A 64 6.75 -19.81 -20.02
C ASN A 64 6.66 -21.34 -19.78
N SER A 65 7.46 -21.90 -18.87
CA SER A 65 7.43 -23.31 -18.45
C SER A 65 6.49 -23.53 -17.26
N ARG A 66 5.81 -22.47 -16.79
CA ARG A 66 5.02 -22.42 -15.54
C ARG A 66 5.86 -22.68 -14.29
N ALA A 67 7.15 -22.36 -14.33
CA ALA A 67 7.94 -22.21 -13.11
C ALA A 67 7.55 -20.91 -12.42
N PHE A 68 7.20 -20.98 -11.15
CA PHE A 68 6.93 -19.82 -10.32
C PHE A 68 8.24 -19.29 -9.77
N LYS A 69 8.60 -18.07 -10.17
CA LYS A 69 9.83 -17.39 -9.81
C LYS A 69 9.53 -16.07 -9.12
N ILE A 70 10.44 -15.64 -8.25
CA ILE A 70 10.37 -14.34 -7.60
C ILE A 70 11.72 -13.64 -7.79
N TYR A 71 11.71 -12.48 -8.43
CA TYR A 71 12.84 -11.56 -8.39
C TYR A 71 12.84 -10.82 -7.05
N TYR A 72 13.93 -10.91 -6.29
CA TYR A 72 14.09 -10.28 -4.99
C TYR A 72 15.58 -10.03 -4.71
N GLY A 73 15.91 -8.84 -4.19
CA GLY A 73 17.27 -8.55 -3.73
C GLY A 73 18.34 -8.60 -4.83
N GLY A 74 18.00 -8.27 -6.08
CA GLY A 74 18.96 -8.22 -7.19
C GLY A 74 19.04 -9.48 -8.06
N GLY A 75 18.27 -10.53 -7.76
CA GLY A 75 18.28 -11.78 -8.52
C GLY A 75 16.96 -12.53 -8.48
N THR A 76 16.81 -13.49 -9.39
CA THR A 76 15.63 -14.34 -9.50
C THR A 76 15.83 -15.65 -8.77
N LYS A 77 14.84 -16.06 -7.97
CA LYS A 77 14.76 -17.36 -7.32
C LYS A 77 13.56 -18.14 -7.85
N GLU A 78 13.79 -19.36 -8.29
CA GLU A 78 12.71 -20.32 -8.53
C GLU A 78 12.14 -20.82 -7.20
N ILE A 79 10.82 -20.76 -7.05
CA ILE A 79 10.10 -21.17 -5.84
C ILE A 79 9.53 -22.57 -6.00
N ASN A 80 8.90 -22.85 -7.14
CA ASN A 80 8.37 -24.17 -7.51
C ASN A 80 8.04 -24.23 -9.00
N ILE A 81 7.68 -25.42 -9.50
CA ILE A 81 7.26 -25.63 -10.90
C ILE A 81 5.86 -26.25 -10.94
N GLY A 82 4.92 -25.62 -11.65
CA GLY A 82 3.62 -26.22 -12.01
C GLY A 82 2.53 -26.25 -10.92
N PHE A 83 2.81 -25.79 -9.69
CA PHE A 83 1.86 -25.84 -8.58
C PHE A 83 1.13 -24.52 -8.31
N THR A 84 1.74 -23.40 -8.70
CA THR A 84 1.22 -22.08 -8.34
C THR A 84 0.05 -21.69 -9.23
N ASN A 85 -1.15 -21.57 -8.66
CA ASN A 85 -2.37 -21.20 -9.38
C ASN A 85 -2.82 -19.75 -9.17
N ALA A 86 -2.31 -19.08 -8.13
CA ALA A 86 -2.56 -17.65 -7.91
C ALA A 86 -1.41 -17.03 -7.10
N PHE A 87 -1.11 -15.76 -7.38
CA PHE A 87 -0.18 -14.97 -6.56
C PHE A 87 -0.54 -13.48 -6.57
N PHE A 88 -0.21 -12.81 -5.48
CA PHE A 88 -0.38 -11.38 -5.24
C PHE A 88 0.89 -10.86 -4.57
N VAL A 89 1.18 -9.59 -4.78
CA VAL A 89 2.39 -8.95 -4.26
C VAL A 89 2.03 -7.58 -3.71
N SER A 90 2.70 -7.24 -2.62
CA SER A 90 2.64 -5.95 -1.94
C SER A 90 4.05 -5.37 -1.81
N ASP A 91 4.26 -4.40 -0.93
CA ASP A 91 5.59 -3.79 -0.79
C ASP A 91 6.56 -4.75 -0.13
N ASN A 92 6.08 -5.51 0.86
CA ASN A 92 6.92 -6.37 1.68
C ASN A 92 6.65 -7.87 1.51
N LEU A 93 5.50 -8.27 0.96
CA LEU A 93 5.07 -9.67 0.92
C LEU A 93 4.67 -10.12 -0.49
N VAL A 94 4.90 -11.41 -0.77
CA VAL A 94 4.23 -12.12 -1.87
C VAL A 94 3.37 -13.23 -1.26
N ALA A 95 2.07 -13.19 -1.48
CA ALA A 95 1.17 -14.28 -1.14
C ALA A 95 0.93 -15.14 -2.38
N TYR A 96 0.99 -16.47 -2.25
CA TYR A 96 0.73 -17.36 -3.36
C TYR A 96 0.07 -18.68 -2.93
N LEU A 97 -0.80 -19.19 -3.79
CA LEU A 97 -1.50 -20.45 -3.63
C LEU A 97 -0.82 -21.53 -4.45
N ASN A 98 -0.54 -22.65 -3.78
CA ASN A 98 -0.21 -23.92 -4.42
C ASN A 98 -1.38 -24.89 -4.19
N ALA A 99 -2.22 -25.06 -5.20
CA ALA A 99 -3.56 -25.64 -5.07
C ALA A 99 -4.38 -24.90 -3.98
N LYS A 100 -4.60 -25.54 -2.81
CA LYS A 100 -5.31 -24.92 -1.67
C LYS A 100 -4.37 -24.39 -0.57
N ALA A 101 -3.08 -24.67 -0.66
CA ALA A 101 -2.14 -24.26 0.38
C ALA A 101 -1.73 -22.79 0.17
N LEU A 102 -1.95 -21.96 1.18
CA LEU A 102 -1.47 -20.57 1.20
C LEU A 102 -0.04 -20.52 1.70
N ASN A 103 0.80 -19.83 0.95
CA ASN A 103 2.19 -19.58 1.27
C ASN A 103 2.46 -18.08 1.19
N VAL A 104 3.46 -17.64 1.94
CA VAL A 104 3.98 -16.28 1.92
C VAL A 104 5.47 -16.32 1.64
N PHE A 105 5.94 -15.40 0.81
CA PHE A 105 7.36 -15.08 0.69
C PHE A 105 7.60 -13.75 1.40
N ASP A 106 8.47 -13.77 2.39
CA ASP A 106 8.86 -12.65 3.25
C ASP A 106 10.39 -12.66 3.34
N ARG A 107 11.02 -11.53 3.00
CA ARG A 107 12.48 -11.31 3.10
C ARG A 107 13.33 -12.47 2.56
N GLY A 108 13.04 -12.93 1.34
CA GLY A 108 13.81 -13.99 0.68
C GLY A 108 13.39 -15.43 1.03
N THR A 109 12.50 -15.59 2.00
CA THR A 109 12.11 -16.90 2.55
C THR A 109 10.65 -17.20 2.25
N ALA A 110 10.40 -18.37 1.67
CA ALA A 110 9.06 -18.89 1.48
C ALA A 110 8.62 -19.72 2.70
N LYS A 111 7.40 -19.47 3.19
CA LYS A 111 6.79 -20.16 4.33
C LYS A 111 5.37 -20.56 3.97
N ARG A 112 4.98 -21.80 4.27
CA ARG A 112 3.58 -22.23 4.19
C ARG A 112 2.83 -21.75 5.44
N LEU A 113 1.68 -21.12 5.24
CA LEU A 113 0.82 -20.61 6.33
C LEU A 113 -0.26 -21.60 6.72
N THR A 114 -0.94 -22.19 5.73
CA THR A 114 -1.92 -23.28 5.92
C THR A 114 -1.94 -24.20 4.70
N ASN A 115 -2.37 -25.44 4.88
CA ASN A 115 -2.57 -26.38 3.78
C ASN A 115 -3.92 -26.19 3.08
N ILE A 116 -4.88 -25.55 3.74
CA ILE A 116 -6.22 -25.29 3.22
C ILE A 116 -6.56 -23.85 3.56
N CYS A 117 -6.52 -22.98 2.56
CA CYS A 117 -6.94 -21.60 2.65
C CYS A 117 -8.26 -21.44 1.92
N ASP A 118 -9.28 -21.02 2.65
CA ASP A 118 -10.61 -20.76 2.09
C ASP A 118 -10.75 -19.31 1.63
N GLU A 119 -10.10 -18.38 2.33
CA GLU A 119 -10.18 -16.94 2.09
C GLU A 119 -8.86 -16.26 2.54
N TYR A 120 -8.40 -15.25 1.80
CA TYR A 120 -7.23 -14.44 2.20
C TYR A 120 -7.24 -13.04 1.60
N TYR A 121 -6.60 -12.12 2.30
CA TYR A 121 -6.45 -10.71 1.94
C TYR A 121 -5.01 -10.28 2.20
N LEU A 122 -4.32 -9.84 1.16
CA LEU A 122 -2.96 -9.32 1.21
C LEU A 122 -2.99 -7.80 1.19
N ALA A 123 -2.34 -7.17 2.16
CA ALA A 123 -1.91 -5.77 2.11
C ALA A 123 -0.38 -5.70 2.12
N ASP A 124 0.23 -4.59 2.56
CA ASP A 124 1.68 -4.44 2.59
C ASP A 124 2.41 -5.52 3.44
N SER A 125 2.35 -5.39 4.77
CA SER A 125 3.06 -6.24 5.73
C SER A 125 2.14 -7.24 6.44
N VAL A 126 0.85 -7.24 6.10
CA VAL A 126 -0.17 -8.09 6.70
C VAL A 126 -0.80 -9.00 5.63
N LEU A 127 -0.94 -10.27 5.99
CA LEU A 127 -1.72 -11.25 5.23
C LEU A 127 -2.74 -11.89 6.17
N LEU A 128 -4.00 -11.48 6.02
CA LEU A 128 -5.13 -12.10 6.70
C LEU A 128 -5.57 -13.33 5.92
N TYR A 129 -5.89 -14.41 6.61
CA TYR A 129 -6.43 -15.62 5.98
C TYR A 129 -7.33 -16.42 6.93
N LEU A 130 -8.28 -17.15 6.35
CA LEU A 130 -9.07 -18.17 7.04
C LEU A 130 -8.34 -19.51 6.95
N ASP A 131 -7.85 -19.99 8.09
CA ASP A 131 -7.20 -21.30 8.18
C ASP A 131 -8.27 -22.40 8.19
N GLY A 132 -8.48 -23.05 7.04
CA GLY A 132 -9.51 -24.08 6.87
C GLY A 132 -9.26 -25.34 7.71
N GLN A 133 -8.02 -25.58 8.16
CA GLN A 133 -7.71 -26.72 9.04
C GLN A 133 -8.06 -26.43 10.50
N ARG A 134 -7.76 -25.22 10.96
CA ARG A 134 -7.98 -24.81 12.36
C ARG A 134 -9.33 -24.15 12.59
N ARG A 135 -10.00 -23.73 11.52
CA ARG A 135 -11.27 -22.99 11.54
C ARG A 135 -11.14 -21.72 12.37
N GLU A 136 -10.26 -20.83 11.93
CA GLU A 136 -10.00 -19.54 12.58
C GLU A 136 -9.43 -18.54 11.58
N TYR A 137 -9.74 -17.26 11.79
CA TYR A 137 -9.10 -16.15 11.09
C TYR A 137 -7.74 -15.86 11.74
N ARG A 138 -6.70 -15.84 10.90
CA ARG A 138 -5.33 -15.61 11.32
C ARG A 138 -4.68 -14.51 10.49
N VAL A 139 -3.79 -13.78 11.12
CA VAL A 139 -2.97 -12.75 10.46
C VAL A 139 -1.51 -13.18 10.50
N TYR A 140 -0.86 -13.21 9.34
CA TYR A 140 0.60 -13.22 9.25
C TYR A 140 1.12 -11.78 9.31
N TYR A 141 2.04 -11.53 10.24
CA TYR A 141 2.69 -10.23 10.43
C TYR A 141 4.09 -10.45 11.00
N GLU A 142 5.09 -9.78 10.42
CA GLU A 142 6.51 -9.84 10.84
C GLU A 142 7.09 -11.25 11.08
N GLY A 143 6.74 -12.23 10.25
CA GLY A 143 7.24 -13.61 10.38
C GLY A 143 6.40 -14.52 11.28
N GLN A 144 5.49 -13.94 12.07
CA GLN A 144 4.63 -14.65 13.01
C GLN A 144 3.19 -14.74 12.51
N THR A 145 2.41 -15.63 13.14
CA THR A 145 0.98 -15.77 12.85
C THR A 145 0.18 -15.61 14.13
N TYR A 146 -0.83 -14.75 14.08
CA TYR A 146 -1.69 -14.38 15.20
C TYR A 146 -3.11 -14.86 14.90
N GLN A 147 -3.77 -15.47 15.87
CA GLN A 147 -5.21 -15.71 15.78
C GLN A 147 -5.92 -14.39 16.09
N ILE A 148 -6.88 -13.99 15.25
CA ILE A 148 -7.67 -12.77 15.49
C ILE A 148 -9.13 -13.06 15.82
N GLU A 149 -9.69 -14.17 15.33
CA GLU A 149 -11.07 -14.56 15.58
C GLU A 149 -11.26 -16.07 15.31
N GLY A 150 -12.09 -16.76 16.10
CA GLY A 150 -12.51 -18.13 15.79
C GLY A 150 -13.54 -18.18 14.67
N PHE A 151 -13.49 -19.18 13.79
CA PHE A 151 -14.47 -19.28 12.70
C PHE A 151 -15.81 -19.84 13.19
N ILE A 152 -16.90 -19.21 12.76
CA ILE A 152 -18.26 -19.72 12.93
C ILE A 152 -18.70 -20.37 11.61
N PRO A 153 -19.12 -21.66 11.59
CA PRO A 153 -19.63 -22.31 10.39
C PRO A 153 -20.72 -21.49 9.69
N ASP A 154 -20.68 -21.50 8.36
CA ASP A 154 -21.64 -20.80 7.49
C ASP A 154 -21.72 -19.29 7.73
N SER A 155 -20.64 -18.70 8.26
CA SER A 155 -20.50 -17.27 8.52
C SER A 155 -19.18 -16.74 7.96
N THR A 156 -19.18 -15.47 7.57
CA THR A 156 -17.98 -14.70 7.21
C THR A 156 -17.91 -13.49 8.12
N LEU A 157 -16.71 -12.96 8.37
CA LEU A 157 -16.61 -11.70 9.10
C LEU A 157 -17.46 -10.62 8.39
N PRO A 158 -18.37 -9.95 9.11
CA PRO A 158 -19.41 -9.11 8.49
C PRO A 158 -18.83 -7.86 7.83
N SER A 159 -17.77 -7.29 8.39
CA SER A 159 -17.07 -6.15 7.82
C SER A 159 -15.58 -6.24 8.12
N ILE A 160 -14.75 -6.09 7.09
CA ILE A 160 -13.30 -6.18 7.22
C ILE A 160 -12.56 -5.25 6.25
N LYS A 161 -11.51 -4.61 6.75
CA LYS A 161 -10.56 -3.83 5.97
C LYS A 161 -9.15 -4.27 6.35
N VAL A 162 -8.39 -4.72 5.36
CA VAL A 162 -6.98 -5.08 5.51
C VAL A 162 -6.18 -4.02 4.80
N SER A 163 -5.27 -3.39 5.54
CA SER A 163 -4.36 -2.36 5.05
C SER A 163 -2.96 -2.65 5.55
N ASP A 164 -1.98 -1.83 5.16
CA ASP A 164 -0.55 -2.11 5.20
C ASP A 164 -0.06 -2.91 6.42
N ASN A 165 -0.39 -2.46 7.62
CA ASN A 165 -0.07 -3.14 8.88
C ASN A 165 -1.26 -3.29 9.82
N ILE A 166 -2.48 -3.17 9.28
CA ILE A 166 -3.72 -3.10 10.06
C ILE A 166 -4.77 -4.06 9.50
N VAL A 167 -5.53 -4.68 10.42
CA VAL A 167 -6.84 -5.27 10.09
C VAL A 167 -7.89 -4.62 10.99
N ALA A 168 -8.81 -3.87 10.40
CA ALA A 168 -9.98 -3.33 11.08
C ALA A 168 -11.20 -4.20 10.75
N PHE A 169 -11.96 -4.63 11.76
CA PHE A 169 -13.09 -5.53 11.56
C PHE A 169 -14.10 -5.46 12.70
N ASP A 170 -15.35 -5.76 12.37
CA ASP A 170 -16.35 -6.14 13.36
C ASP A 170 -16.30 -7.65 13.55
N ASN A 171 -16.10 -8.10 14.79
CA ASN A 171 -16.06 -9.54 15.07
C ASN A 171 -17.46 -10.16 15.12
N PHE A 172 -17.55 -11.48 15.33
CA PHE A 172 -18.84 -12.17 15.37
C PHE A 172 -19.74 -11.78 16.54
N ALA A 173 -19.17 -11.17 17.59
CA ALA A 173 -19.94 -10.61 18.71
C ALA A 173 -20.42 -9.17 18.45
N GLY A 174 -20.14 -8.61 17.28
CA GLY A 174 -20.49 -7.23 16.94
C GLY A 174 -19.63 -6.19 17.65
N LEU A 175 -18.38 -6.53 17.99
CA LEU A 175 -17.45 -5.63 18.64
C LEU A 175 -16.40 -5.18 17.61
N PHE A 176 -16.15 -3.87 17.53
CA PHE A 176 -15.17 -3.32 16.59
C PHE A 176 -13.75 -3.48 17.13
N ARG A 177 -12.87 -4.09 16.32
CA ARG A 177 -11.50 -4.46 16.70
C ARG A 177 -10.50 -4.01 15.64
N ILE A 178 -9.29 -3.71 16.11
CA ILE A 178 -8.15 -3.39 15.23
C ILE A 178 -6.99 -4.31 15.59
N PHE A 179 -6.54 -5.13 14.64
CA PHE A 179 -5.23 -5.77 14.73
C PHE A 179 -4.15 -4.74 14.36
N TYR A 180 -3.21 -4.49 15.27
CA TYR A 180 -2.10 -3.57 15.08
C TYR A 180 -0.87 -4.06 15.85
N HIS A 181 0.31 -4.11 15.20
CA HIS A 181 1.58 -4.58 15.76
C HIS A 181 1.49 -5.92 16.55
N GLY A 182 0.79 -6.91 16.00
CA GLY A 182 0.73 -8.24 16.62
C GLY A 182 -0.28 -8.39 17.76
N ALA A 183 -1.11 -7.37 18.03
CA ALA A 183 -2.16 -7.41 19.04
C ALA A 183 -3.53 -7.03 18.44
N VAL A 184 -4.59 -7.64 18.95
CA VAL A 184 -5.97 -7.22 18.67
C VAL A 184 -6.39 -6.23 19.76
N ILE A 185 -6.59 -4.98 19.37
CA ILE A 185 -6.91 -3.86 20.25
C ILE A 185 -8.43 -3.61 20.22
N PRO A 186 -9.12 -3.65 21.37
CA PRO A 186 -10.51 -3.22 21.47
C PRO A 186 -10.68 -1.75 21.13
N GLN A 187 -11.69 -1.43 20.30
CA GLN A 187 -12.04 -0.04 19.98
C GLN A 187 -13.45 0.31 20.47
N GLU A 188 -14.46 -0.41 19.99
CA GLU A 188 -15.86 -0.20 20.37
C GLU A 188 -16.51 -1.50 20.82
N ASP A 189 -17.48 -1.39 21.72
CA ASP A 189 -18.30 -2.51 22.20
C ASP A 189 -19.61 -2.69 21.41
N TYR A 190 -19.72 -1.97 20.29
CA TYR A 190 -20.81 -2.04 19.32
C TYR A 190 -20.24 -1.97 17.90
N PRO A 191 -20.99 -2.44 16.89
CA PRO A 191 -20.57 -2.31 15.50
C PRO A 191 -20.49 -0.84 15.09
N VAL A 192 -19.48 -0.51 14.29
CA VAL A 192 -19.34 0.83 13.71
C VAL A 192 -20.19 0.97 12.44
N SER A 193 -20.68 2.17 12.14
CA SER A 193 -21.52 2.36 10.94
C SER A 193 -20.71 2.43 9.65
N SER A 194 -19.45 2.81 9.74
CA SER A 194 -18.51 2.86 8.63
C SER A 194 -17.07 2.88 9.16
N PHE A 195 -16.14 2.28 8.42
CA PHE A 195 -14.71 2.42 8.68
C PHE A 195 -13.88 2.25 7.40
N ASP A 196 -12.70 2.85 7.41
CA ASP A 196 -11.68 2.68 6.39
C ASP A 196 -10.28 2.66 7.03
N ALA A 197 -9.31 2.05 6.37
CA ALA A 197 -8.01 1.74 6.97
C ALA A 197 -6.82 1.98 6.03
N GLY A 198 -5.78 2.61 6.58
CA GLY A 198 -4.46 2.79 6.00
C GLY A 198 -3.38 2.14 6.88
N ARG A 199 -2.11 2.44 6.62
CA ARG A 199 -0.99 2.10 7.52
C ARG A 199 -1.04 2.89 8.83
N ASN A 200 -1.09 2.23 9.98
CA ASN A 200 -1.18 2.89 11.30
C ASN A 200 -2.48 3.66 11.56
N THR A 201 -3.38 3.83 10.59
CA THR A 201 -4.56 4.69 10.71
C THR A 201 -5.84 3.95 10.38
N VAL A 202 -6.88 4.13 11.20
CA VAL A 202 -8.25 3.71 10.92
C VAL A 202 -9.18 4.86 11.26
N ALA A 203 -10.02 5.28 10.30
CA ALA A 203 -11.08 6.25 10.55
C ALA A 203 -12.43 5.55 10.53
N TYR A 204 -13.28 5.87 11.50
CA TYR A 204 -14.57 5.20 11.66
C TYR A 204 -15.61 6.09 12.32
N VAL A 205 -16.88 5.71 12.16
CA VAL A 205 -18.02 6.34 12.82
C VAL A 205 -18.61 5.37 13.84
N ASP A 206 -18.58 5.75 15.12
CA ASP A 206 -19.05 4.90 16.22
C ASP A 206 -20.58 4.87 16.34
N ALA A 207 -21.09 4.07 17.28
CA ALA A 207 -22.52 3.94 17.55
C ALA A 207 -23.18 5.23 18.08
N ASN A 208 -22.40 6.15 18.66
CA ASN A 208 -22.85 7.48 19.10
C ASN A 208 -22.80 8.52 17.96
N ARG A 209 -22.46 8.08 16.74
CA ARG A 209 -22.28 8.93 15.55
C ARG A 209 -21.10 9.89 15.64
N GLN A 210 -20.13 9.64 16.51
CA GLN A 210 -18.89 10.40 16.55
C GLN A 210 -17.93 9.87 15.48
N PHE A 211 -17.22 10.79 14.82
CA PHE A 211 -16.13 10.43 13.92
C PHE A 211 -14.83 10.32 14.70
N LYS A 212 -14.24 9.13 14.66
CA LYS A 212 -13.01 8.80 15.38
C LYS A 212 -11.91 8.38 14.44
N ILE A 213 -10.67 8.64 14.85
CA ILE A 213 -9.47 8.17 14.18
C ILE A 213 -8.63 7.42 15.22
N PHE A 214 -8.34 6.16 14.94
CA PHE A 214 -7.23 5.45 15.56
C PHE A 214 -5.97 5.75 14.74
N HIS A 215 -4.93 6.33 15.33
CA HIS A 215 -3.64 6.58 14.67
C HIS A 215 -2.48 6.18 15.58
N ASN A 216 -1.60 5.31 15.09
CA ASN A 216 -0.35 4.91 15.77
C ASN A 216 -0.56 4.45 17.23
N GLY A 217 -1.64 3.70 17.49
CA GLY A 217 -1.98 3.21 18.83
C GLY A 217 -2.79 4.17 19.71
N GLN A 218 -3.08 5.38 19.22
CA GLN A 218 -3.85 6.41 19.93
C GLN A 218 -5.23 6.61 19.30
N ASN A 219 -6.20 7.03 20.11
CA ASN A 219 -7.57 7.28 19.68
C ASN A 219 -7.91 8.77 19.78
N PHE A 220 -8.48 9.30 18.70
CA PHE A 220 -8.89 10.68 18.58
C PHE A 220 -10.40 10.71 18.28
N VAL A 221 -11.15 11.49 19.06
CA VAL A 221 -12.50 11.92 18.65
C VAL A 221 -12.30 13.20 17.85
N VAL A 222 -12.62 13.15 16.56
CA VAL A 222 -12.24 14.17 15.57
C VAL A 222 -13.42 15.06 15.23
N GLU A 223 -14.63 14.50 15.17
CA GLU A 223 -15.87 15.25 15.00
C GLU A 223 -16.98 14.63 15.87
N ASP A 224 -17.87 15.46 16.40
CA ASP A 224 -19.03 15.02 17.19
C ASP A 224 -20.17 14.45 16.33
N TYR A 225 -20.06 14.57 15.00
CA TYR A 225 -21.04 14.11 14.04
C TYR A 225 -20.34 13.40 12.86
N PRO A 226 -21.03 12.50 12.14
CA PRO A 226 -20.44 11.80 11.02
C PRO A 226 -20.03 12.78 9.91
N PRO A 227 -18.85 12.61 9.29
CA PRO A 227 -18.46 13.40 8.14
C PRO A 227 -19.37 13.10 6.95
N GLN A 228 -19.44 14.02 6.00
CA GLN A 228 -20.15 13.81 4.73
C GLN A 228 -19.40 12.82 3.84
N SER A 229 -18.06 12.84 3.90
CA SER A 229 -17.18 11.88 3.23
C SER A 229 -15.84 11.81 3.97
N TYR A 230 -15.16 10.67 3.90
CA TYR A 230 -13.78 10.52 4.35
C TYR A 230 -13.06 9.44 3.53
N THR A 231 -11.74 9.54 3.45
CA THR A 231 -10.86 8.51 2.85
C THR A 231 -9.56 8.47 3.63
N VAL A 232 -9.07 7.26 3.90
CA VAL A 232 -7.91 7.02 4.75
C VAL A 232 -6.70 6.68 3.87
N GLY A 233 -5.59 7.40 4.06
CA GLY A 233 -4.26 7.00 3.60
C GLY A 233 -3.48 6.39 4.75
N ASP A 234 -2.17 6.21 4.59
CA ASP A 234 -1.27 5.70 5.62
C ASP A 234 -1.36 6.54 6.88
N ASN A 235 -0.79 7.73 6.88
CA ASN A 235 -0.72 8.55 8.09
C ASN A 235 -1.62 9.79 8.00
N LEU A 236 -2.70 9.69 7.21
CA LEU A 236 -3.59 10.80 6.95
C LEU A 236 -5.03 10.35 6.72
N VAL A 237 -5.97 11.26 6.99
CA VAL A 237 -7.39 11.11 6.66
C VAL A 237 -7.89 12.41 6.05
N ALA A 238 -8.34 12.37 4.80
CA ALA A 238 -8.98 13.50 4.14
C ALA A 238 -10.50 13.35 4.26
N TYR A 239 -11.19 14.39 4.73
CA TYR A 239 -12.62 14.30 4.98
C TYR A 239 -13.33 15.66 4.86
N VAL A 240 -14.63 15.60 4.60
CA VAL A 240 -15.54 16.74 4.64
C VAL A 240 -16.39 16.60 5.88
N SER A 241 -16.24 17.52 6.83
CA SER A 241 -17.01 17.51 8.07
C SER A 241 -18.50 17.77 7.81
N SER A 242 -19.34 17.47 8.80
CA SER A 242 -20.80 17.61 8.70
C SER A 242 -21.24 19.05 8.40
N ASP A 243 -20.48 20.04 8.89
CA ASP A 243 -20.65 21.47 8.65
C ASP A 243 -20.03 21.96 7.32
N GLY A 244 -19.46 21.08 6.49
CA GLY A 244 -19.03 21.40 5.12
C GLY A 244 -17.61 21.94 4.97
N TYR A 245 -16.76 21.80 5.99
CA TYR A 245 -15.34 22.12 5.87
C TYR A 245 -14.54 20.92 5.35
N PHE A 246 -13.62 21.17 4.41
CA PHE A 246 -12.63 20.18 4.01
C PHE A 246 -11.45 20.22 4.98
N LYS A 247 -11.17 19.07 5.60
CA LYS A 247 -10.15 18.90 6.63
C LYS A 247 -9.25 17.71 6.30
N ILE A 248 -8.00 17.79 6.75
CA ILE A 248 -7.05 16.68 6.68
C ILE A 248 -6.48 16.43 8.07
N PHE A 249 -6.68 15.23 8.60
CA PHE A 249 -5.90 14.74 9.74
C PHE A 249 -4.54 14.26 9.22
N TYR A 250 -3.43 14.71 9.83
CA TYR A 250 -2.08 14.27 9.51
C TYR A 250 -1.20 14.23 10.77
N GLN A 251 -0.51 13.10 10.97
CA GLN A 251 0.26 12.75 12.17
C GLN A 251 -0.63 12.78 13.41
N ASP A 252 -0.82 13.91 14.07
CA ASP A 252 -1.70 14.02 15.25
C ASP A 252 -2.53 15.32 15.25
N SER A 253 -2.65 15.96 14.08
CA SER A 253 -3.25 17.29 13.94
C SER A 253 -4.27 17.35 12.82
N ILE A 254 -5.29 18.19 12.99
CA ILE A 254 -6.30 18.46 11.97
C ILE A 254 -5.97 19.80 11.32
N ARG A 255 -5.79 19.77 10.00
CA ARG A 255 -5.67 20.96 9.17
C ARG A 255 -6.99 21.26 8.49
N ASN A 256 -7.58 22.41 8.81
CA ASN A 256 -8.73 22.93 8.09
C ASN A 256 -8.26 23.62 6.79
N LEU A 257 -8.73 23.15 5.64
CA LEU A 257 -8.39 23.70 4.33
C LEU A 257 -9.41 24.72 3.83
N GLY A 258 -10.59 24.80 4.46
CA GLY A 258 -11.61 25.80 4.17
C GLY A 258 -13.01 25.21 4.02
N PHE A 259 -13.98 26.11 3.85
CA PHE A 259 -15.39 25.78 3.68
C PHE A 259 -15.70 25.48 2.21
N PHE A 260 -15.53 24.22 1.80
CA PHE A 260 -15.89 23.70 0.48
C PHE A 260 -15.89 22.17 0.48
N GLN A 261 -16.53 21.57 -0.51
CA GLN A 261 -16.65 20.11 -0.67
C GLN A 261 -15.94 19.69 -1.96
N PRO A 262 -14.64 19.33 -1.91
CA PRO A 262 -13.89 19.03 -3.11
C PRO A 262 -14.20 17.64 -3.65
N ILE A 263 -13.91 17.46 -4.95
CA ILE A 263 -13.56 16.13 -5.46
C ILE A 263 -12.10 15.89 -5.05
N TYR A 264 -11.84 14.77 -4.39
CA TYR A 264 -10.50 14.40 -3.94
C TYR A 264 -10.25 12.89 -4.06
N GLN A 265 -8.98 12.52 -4.15
CA GLN A 265 -8.50 11.16 -4.03
C GLN A 265 -7.32 11.12 -3.06
N VAL A 266 -7.19 10.02 -2.34
CA VAL A 266 -6.13 9.79 -1.35
C VAL A 266 -5.30 8.61 -1.83
N GLY A 267 -4.00 8.84 -2.02
CA GLY A 267 -3.01 7.79 -2.00
C GLY A 267 -2.46 7.64 -0.58
N ASP A 268 -1.44 6.82 -0.41
CA ASP A 268 -0.97 6.44 0.92
C ASP A 268 -0.51 7.67 1.73
N ASN A 269 0.25 8.58 1.12
CA ASN A 269 0.82 9.73 1.81
C ASN A 269 0.50 11.08 1.13
N VAL A 270 -0.38 11.07 0.13
CA VAL A 270 -0.72 12.23 -0.69
C VAL A 270 -2.23 12.34 -0.92
N VAL A 271 -2.74 13.57 -0.94
CA VAL A 271 -4.14 13.87 -1.31
C VAL A 271 -4.15 14.77 -2.52
N GLY A 272 -4.72 14.29 -3.63
CA GLY A 272 -5.02 15.11 -4.80
C GLY A 272 -6.44 15.65 -4.71
N TYR A 273 -6.64 16.96 -4.83
CA TYR A 273 -7.97 17.56 -4.70
C TYR A 273 -8.18 18.79 -5.57
N ARG A 274 -9.46 19.06 -5.87
CA ARG A 274 -9.92 20.26 -6.56
C ARG A 274 -10.17 21.38 -5.56
N ASP A 275 -9.50 22.51 -5.69
CA ASP A 275 -9.76 23.67 -4.84
C ASP A 275 -11.03 24.46 -5.29
N PRO A 276 -11.48 25.48 -4.54
CA PRO A 276 -12.65 26.29 -4.92
C PRO A 276 -12.50 27.05 -6.25
N SER A 277 -11.28 27.38 -6.65
CA SER A 277 -10.98 28.00 -7.96
C SER A 277 -10.97 26.98 -9.11
N GLY A 278 -11.12 25.70 -8.79
CA GLY A 278 -11.10 24.60 -9.74
C GLY A 278 -9.71 24.12 -10.13
N TYR A 279 -8.68 24.54 -9.39
CA TYR A 279 -7.28 24.17 -9.60
C TYR A 279 -6.98 22.83 -8.95
N PHE A 280 -6.00 22.12 -9.49
CA PHE A 280 -5.54 20.85 -8.95
C PHE A 280 -4.41 21.08 -7.96
N LYS A 281 -4.61 20.66 -6.72
CA LYS A 281 -3.63 20.76 -5.64
C LYS A 281 -3.29 19.40 -5.07
N ALA A 282 -2.09 19.28 -4.54
CA ALA A 282 -1.65 18.14 -3.76
C ALA A 282 -1.36 18.56 -2.31
N PHE A 283 -1.92 17.84 -1.34
CA PHE A 283 -1.41 17.86 0.03
C PHE A 283 -0.42 16.71 0.21
N TYR A 284 0.79 17.01 0.66
CA TYR A 284 1.83 16.03 0.93
C TYR A 284 2.59 16.41 2.21
N LYS A 285 2.55 15.52 3.22
CA LYS A 285 3.28 15.67 4.49
C LYS A 285 3.18 17.03 5.18
N GLY A 286 2.01 17.68 5.11
CA GLY A 286 1.78 18.98 5.75
C GLY A 286 1.94 20.18 4.82
N ASP A 287 2.43 20.00 3.59
CA ASP A 287 2.55 21.05 2.60
C ASP A 287 1.49 20.92 1.50
N ILE A 288 1.12 22.05 0.90
CA ILE A 288 0.18 22.12 -0.23
C ILE A 288 0.95 22.62 -1.45
N THR A 289 0.89 21.88 -2.54
CA THR A 289 1.51 22.21 -3.82
C THR A 289 0.44 22.45 -4.88
N ASP A 290 0.57 23.54 -5.63
CA ASP A 290 -0.24 23.80 -6.82
C ASP A 290 0.31 22.99 -8.00
N LEU A 291 -0.51 22.11 -8.56
CA LEU A 291 -0.11 21.25 -9.68
C LEU A 291 -0.54 21.84 -11.02
N GLU A 292 -1.81 22.20 -11.14
CA GLU A 292 -2.42 22.73 -12.36
C GLU A 292 -3.46 23.81 -12.06
N ASN A 293 -3.64 24.73 -13.00
CA ASN A 293 -4.72 25.73 -12.97
C ASN A 293 -6.07 25.18 -13.46
N TYR A 294 -6.22 23.85 -13.50
CA TYR A 294 -7.46 23.14 -13.80
C TYR A 294 -7.41 21.77 -13.11
N TYR A 295 -8.56 21.16 -12.87
CA TYR A 295 -8.63 19.80 -12.35
C TYR A 295 -8.62 18.78 -13.51
N PRO A 296 -7.66 17.83 -13.57
CA PRO A 296 -7.59 16.86 -14.64
C PRO A 296 -8.73 15.83 -14.57
N ASP A 297 -9.22 15.42 -15.74
CA ASP A 297 -10.28 14.39 -15.83
C ASP A 297 -9.80 13.03 -15.34
N ASN A 298 -8.52 12.72 -15.59
CA ASN A 298 -7.90 11.46 -15.20
C ASN A 298 -6.49 11.70 -14.65
N TYR A 299 -6.20 11.06 -13.52
CA TYR A 299 -4.87 10.97 -12.92
C TYR A 299 -4.78 9.68 -12.12
N VAL A 300 -3.55 9.26 -11.82
CA VAL A 300 -3.27 8.13 -10.93
C VAL A 300 -2.59 8.69 -9.68
N ILE A 301 -3.03 8.26 -8.50
CA ILE A 301 -2.44 8.62 -7.21
C ILE A 301 -2.12 7.34 -6.45
N GLN A 302 -0.87 7.20 -6.01
CA GLN A 302 -0.40 6.03 -5.25
C GLN A 302 0.78 6.44 -4.37
N TYR A 303 0.93 5.83 -3.21
CA TYR A 303 2.10 6.01 -2.34
C TYR A 303 2.41 7.50 -2.04
N ASN A 304 3.50 8.08 -2.57
CA ASN A 304 3.83 9.50 -2.42
C ASN A 304 3.56 10.34 -3.68
N SER A 305 2.88 9.78 -4.68
CA SER A 305 2.98 10.27 -6.05
C SER A 305 1.63 10.44 -6.74
N ILE A 306 1.57 11.43 -7.64
CA ILE A 306 0.46 11.70 -8.55
C ILE A 306 1.01 11.78 -9.97
N ALA A 307 0.45 11.03 -10.92
CA ALA A 307 0.85 11.08 -12.32
C ALA A 307 -0.37 11.33 -13.23
N TYR A 308 -0.20 12.18 -14.24
CA TYR A 308 -1.27 12.54 -15.17
C TYR A 308 -0.71 13.15 -16.46
N ILE A 309 -1.53 13.19 -17.51
CA ILE A 309 -1.20 13.91 -18.75
C ILE A 309 -1.88 15.28 -18.69
N ASN A 310 -1.10 16.35 -18.86
CA ASN A 310 -1.65 17.69 -18.83
C ASN A 310 -2.31 18.09 -20.17
N LYS A 311 -2.95 19.26 -20.22
CA LYS A 311 -3.59 19.79 -21.45
C LYS A 311 -2.63 20.00 -22.63
N ALA A 312 -1.33 20.15 -22.37
CA ALA A 312 -0.30 20.25 -23.40
C ALA A 312 0.18 18.87 -23.90
N GLY A 313 -0.41 17.77 -23.42
CA GLY A 313 0.00 16.41 -23.76
C GLY A 313 1.28 15.96 -23.07
N THR A 314 1.73 16.67 -22.03
CA THR A 314 2.93 16.32 -21.26
C THR A 314 2.54 15.38 -20.13
N LEU A 315 3.21 14.23 -20.02
CA LEU A 315 3.14 13.37 -18.84
C LEU A 315 3.89 14.07 -17.69
N ARG A 316 3.16 14.37 -16.63
CA ARG A 316 3.66 15.00 -15.41
C ARG A 316 3.60 14.04 -14.25
N MET A 317 4.51 14.21 -13.30
CA MET A 317 4.51 13.47 -12.04
C MET A 317 4.83 14.41 -10.89
N PHE A 318 3.96 14.45 -9.88
CA PHE A 318 4.29 14.96 -8.57
C PHE A 318 4.77 13.80 -7.71
N THR A 319 5.93 13.93 -7.06
CA THR A 319 6.48 12.93 -6.15
C THR A 319 7.42 13.58 -5.14
N GLU A 320 7.36 13.13 -3.89
CA GLU A 320 8.22 13.62 -2.80
C GLU A 320 8.20 15.15 -2.59
N GLY A 321 7.09 15.82 -2.92
CA GLY A 321 6.93 17.27 -2.75
C GLY A 321 7.31 18.11 -3.97
N GLU A 322 7.81 17.49 -5.04
CA GLU A 322 8.20 18.18 -6.28
C GLU A 322 7.37 17.73 -7.47
N ALA A 323 7.11 18.63 -8.42
CA ALA A 323 6.41 18.35 -9.67
C ALA A 323 7.38 18.38 -10.86
N TYR A 324 7.30 17.35 -11.70
CA TYR A 324 8.17 17.15 -12.85
C TYR A 324 7.39 17.04 -14.15
N ASP A 325 7.92 17.65 -15.20
CA ASP A 325 7.53 17.36 -16.58
C ASP A 325 8.38 16.19 -17.06
N VAL A 326 7.79 14.99 -17.10
CA VAL A 326 8.51 13.75 -17.39
C VAL A 326 8.83 13.68 -18.88
N THR A 327 7.81 13.83 -19.73
CA THR A 327 8.00 13.82 -21.18
C THR A 327 6.80 14.44 -21.90
N ASN A 328 7.07 15.10 -23.02
CA ASN A 328 6.06 15.59 -23.96
C ASN A 328 5.97 14.72 -25.24
N ALA A 329 6.67 13.59 -25.27
CA ALA A 329 6.59 12.66 -26.38
C ALA A 329 5.22 11.98 -26.43
N THR A 330 4.77 11.61 -27.64
CA THR A 330 3.54 10.83 -27.79
C THR A 330 3.73 9.44 -27.19
N LEU A 331 2.97 9.15 -26.15
CA LEU A 331 3.03 7.89 -25.41
C LEU A 331 2.15 6.83 -26.03
N SER A 332 2.67 5.60 -26.11
CA SER A 332 1.85 4.43 -26.44
C SER A 332 1.20 3.85 -25.19
N ASN A 333 1.89 3.90 -24.05
CA ASN A 333 1.37 3.49 -22.76
C ASN A 333 2.17 4.14 -21.61
N TRP A 334 1.57 4.25 -20.43
CA TRP A 334 2.25 4.56 -19.19
C TRP A 334 1.53 3.92 -18.00
N GLU A 335 2.27 3.62 -16.96
CA GLU A 335 1.75 3.10 -15.70
C GLU A 335 2.59 3.62 -14.55
N MET A 336 1.94 3.88 -13.42
CA MET A 336 2.62 4.22 -12.17
C MET A 336 2.41 3.06 -11.19
N HIS A 337 3.53 2.56 -10.66
CA HIS A 337 3.53 1.62 -9.55
C HIS A 337 4.29 2.27 -8.40
N TYR A 338 3.58 2.60 -7.33
CA TYR A 338 4.14 3.35 -6.20
C TYR A 338 4.69 4.72 -6.64
N ASP A 339 5.99 4.95 -6.43
CA ASP A 339 6.70 6.17 -6.82
C ASP A 339 7.50 6.01 -8.12
N VAL A 340 7.24 4.95 -8.90
CA VAL A 340 7.96 4.68 -10.15
C VAL A 340 6.99 4.76 -11.32
N LEU A 341 7.33 5.62 -12.28
CA LEU A 341 6.57 5.82 -13.48
C LEU A 341 7.26 5.11 -14.64
N LYS A 342 6.56 4.16 -15.26
CA LYS A 342 7.00 3.46 -16.46
C LYS A 342 6.22 4.00 -17.66
N TYR A 343 6.91 4.32 -18.74
CA TYR A 343 6.26 4.80 -19.95
C TYR A 343 6.93 4.27 -21.21
N GLN A 344 6.15 4.24 -22.30
CA GLN A 344 6.54 3.70 -23.59
C GLN A 344 6.35 4.73 -24.70
N ILE A 345 7.40 4.98 -25.47
CA ILE A 345 7.37 5.83 -26.67
C ILE A 345 7.52 4.96 -27.91
N GLY A 346 6.51 5.03 -28.79
CA GLY A 346 6.41 4.11 -29.92
C GLY A 346 6.38 2.65 -29.47
N GLN A 347 6.86 1.72 -30.30
CA GLN A 347 6.83 0.30 -29.97
C GLN A 347 8.03 -0.17 -29.13
N ASN A 348 9.15 0.57 -29.14
CA ASN A 348 10.45 0.00 -28.77
C ASN A 348 11.18 0.73 -27.64
N ILE A 349 10.71 1.92 -27.23
CA ILE A 349 11.40 2.72 -26.22
C ILE A 349 10.63 2.63 -24.91
N PHE A 350 11.15 1.81 -24.00
CA PHE A 350 10.69 1.75 -22.62
C PHE A 350 11.59 2.63 -21.75
N ARG A 351 10.96 3.40 -20.88
CA ARG A 351 11.64 4.29 -19.93
C ARG A 351 11.06 4.10 -18.54
N VAL A 352 11.92 4.32 -17.56
CA VAL A 352 11.53 4.38 -16.15
C VAL A 352 11.93 5.75 -15.63
N PHE A 353 10.98 6.47 -15.05
CA PHE A 353 11.21 7.72 -14.35
C PHE A 353 11.10 7.49 -12.84
N TYR A 354 12.13 7.92 -12.11
CA TYR A 354 12.18 7.85 -10.65
C TYR A 354 12.97 9.03 -10.09
N LYS A 355 12.33 9.81 -9.22
CA LYS A 355 12.94 10.96 -8.51
C LYS A 355 13.70 11.92 -9.43
N GLY A 356 13.03 12.44 -10.46
CA GLY A 356 13.61 13.43 -11.37
C GLY A 356 14.63 12.87 -12.38
N ARG A 357 14.75 11.55 -12.51
CA ARG A 357 15.69 10.90 -13.44
C ARG A 357 15.01 9.86 -14.31
N ASP A 358 15.36 9.87 -15.59
CA ASP A 358 15.00 8.84 -16.56
C ASP A 358 16.11 7.78 -16.68
N TYR A 359 15.68 6.53 -16.90
CA TYR A 359 16.53 5.36 -17.12
C TYR A 359 16.18 4.66 -18.43
#